data_AF-A0A2N5K537-F1
#
_entry.id   AF-A0A2N5K537-F1
#
_cell.length_a   1.000
_cell.length_b   1.000
_cell.length_c   1.000
_cell.angle_alpha   90.00
_cell.angle_beta   90.00
_cell.angle_gamma   90.00
#
_symmetry.space_group_name_H-M   'P 1'
#
loop_
_entity.id
_entity.type
_entity.pdbx_description
1 polymer ?
#
loop_
_entity_poly.entity_id
_entity_poly.type
_entity_poly.pdbx_seq_one_letter_code
_entity_poly.pdbx_strand_id
1 'polypeptide(L)'
;MRLVVLIGLLLLVPITALLPQYDVPAAASTLQNGFVEDPPITGVTRPIAFDWTPDGRLLVGQDNGQLRVVKNDTALSTPALSLAVSTESERGLLGVAIDPQFTNRPYVYLYYTTGPGSRNYSGAPKNRISRFTLDG
;
A
#
# COMPACT_ATOMS: atom_id res chain seq x y z
N MET A 1 6.94 64.88 -30.30
CA MET A 1 8.05 64.37 -31.13
C MET A 1 8.11 62.86 -30.93
N ARG A 2 8.04 62.11 -32.02
CA ARG A 2 7.91 60.64 -32.08
C ARG A 2 9.26 59.97 -31.79
N LEU A 3 9.27 58.88 -31.03
CA LEU A 3 10.12 57.73 -31.36
C LEU A 3 9.49 56.44 -30.81
N VAL A 4 9.17 55.54 -31.74
CA VAL A 4 8.68 54.17 -31.53
C VAL A 4 9.91 53.27 -31.38
N VAL A 5 9.92 52.33 -30.43
CA VAL A 5 10.84 51.18 -30.48
C VAL A 5 10.02 49.90 -30.31
N LEU A 6 10.27 49.00 -31.26
CA LEU A 6 9.57 47.76 -31.57
C LEU A 6 9.73 46.64 -30.52
N ILE A 7 8.75 45.75 -30.60
CA ILE A 7 8.58 44.43 -29.99
C ILE A 7 9.84 43.56 -30.05
N GLY A 8 10.14 42.88 -28.94
CA GLY A 8 11.06 41.74 -28.88
C GLY A 8 10.56 40.69 -27.88
N LEU A 9 9.58 39.87 -28.27
CA LEU A 9 9.21 38.67 -27.52
C LEU A 9 10.17 37.55 -27.94
N LEU A 10 11.25 37.36 -27.17
CA LEU A 10 12.15 36.23 -27.35
C LEU A 10 11.53 35.01 -26.64
N LEU A 11 10.94 34.09 -27.40
CA LEU A 11 10.54 32.78 -26.90
C LEU A 11 11.80 31.99 -26.51
N LEU A 12 12.05 31.87 -25.20
CA LEU A 12 13.04 30.97 -24.66
C LEU A 12 12.49 29.53 -24.79
N VAL A 13 12.76 28.87 -25.91
CA VAL A 13 12.54 27.42 -26.00
C VAL A 13 13.60 26.78 -25.11
N PRO A 14 13.24 25.99 -24.07
CA PRO A 14 14.24 25.31 -23.26
C PRO A 14 15.00 24.33 -24.16
N ILE A 15 16.32 24.50 -24.23
CA ILE A 15 17.29 23.69 -25.01
C ILE A 15 17.33 22.19 -24.56
N THR A 16 16.47 21.77 -23.64
CA THR A 16 16.41 20.39 -23.14
C THR A 16 15.90 19.37 -24.16
N ALA A 17 15.36 19.79 -25.31
CA ALA A 17 14.75 18.89 -26.30
C ALA A 17 15.75 18.21 -27.27
N LEU A 18 17.06 18.48 -27.19
CA LEU A 18 18.05 18.00 -28.16
C LEU A 18 19.13 17.06 -27.60
N LEU A 19 18.98 16.57 -26.36
CA LEU A 19 19.85 15.51 -25.86
C LEU A 19 19.30 14.17 -26.35
N PRO A 20 20.12 13.28 -26.95
CA PRO A 20 19.70 11.91 -27.19
C PRO A 20 19.28 11.30 -25.85
N GLN A 21 18.02 10.87 -25.77
CA GLN A 21 17.56 10.03 -24.67
C GLN A 21 18.31 8.70 -24.83
N TYR A 22 19.42 8.57 -24.10
CA TYR A 22 20.05 7.27 -23.92
C TYR A 22 19.12 6.49 -23.00
N ASP A 23 18.26 5.66 -23.59
CA ASP A 23 17.62 4.57 -22.87
C ASP A 23 18.75 3.64 -22.42
N VAL A 24 19.28 3.90 -21.22
CA VAL A 24 20.12 2.92 -20.54
C VAL A 24 19.16 1.79 -20.18
N PRO A 25 19.25 0.60 -20.82
CA PRO A 25 18.41 -0.50 -20.42
C PRO A 25 18.64 -0.74 -18.93
N ALA A 26 17.58 -0.69 -18.15
CA ALA A 26 17.66 -1.02 -16.74
C ALA A 26 18.19 -2.45 -16.64
N ALA A 27 19.42 -2.61 -16.16
CA ALA A 27 19.97 -3.92 -15.89
C ALA A 27 19.07 -4.56 -14.82
N ALA A 28 18.50 -5.72 -15.13
CA ALA A 28 17.79 -6.50 -14.13
C ALA A 28 18.76 -6.78 -12.98
N SER A 29 18.35 -6.47 -11.75
CA SER A 29 19.12 -6.82 -10.56
C SER A 29 19.32 -8.32 -10.54
N THR A 30 20.57 -8.78 -10.63
CA THR A 30 20.88 -10.20 -10.41
C THR A 30 20.83 -10.46 -8.91
N LEU A 31 19.96 -11.38 -8.49
CA LEU A 31 19.93 -11.82 -7.10
C LEU A 31 21.30 -12.36 -6.68
N GLN A 32 21.68 -12.11 -5.42
CA GLN A 32 22.88 -12.72 -4.85
C GLN A 32 22.75 -14.25 -4.83
N ASN A 33 23.88 -14.94 -4.89
CA ASN A 33 23.90 -16.40 -4.84
C ASN A 33 23.18 -16.90 -3.58
N GLY A 34 22.28 -17.88 -3.75
CA GLY A 34 21.44 -18.42 -2.68
C GLY A 34 20.09 -17.73 -2.48
N PHE A 35 19.80 -16.64 -3.20
CA PHE A 35 18.47 -16.03 -3.25
C PHE A 35 17.71 -16.46 -4.50
N VAL A 36 16.41 -16.67 -4.33
CA VAL A 36 15.45 -16.95 -5.40
C VAL A 36 14.31 -15.95 -5.25
N GLU A 37 13.79 -15.46 -6.38
CA GLU A 37 12.57 -14.67 -6.41
C GLU A 37 11.40 -15.59 -6.68
N ASP A 38 10.45 -15.64 -5.75
CA ASP A 38 9.18 -16.33 -5.95
C ASP A 38 8.19 -15.43 -6.69
N PRO A 39 7.23 -16.01 -7.43
CA PRO A 39 6.14 -15.24 -8.03
C PRO A 39 5.39 -14.40 -6.98
N PRO A 40 4.95 -13.19 -7.34
CA PRO A 40 4.23 -12.33 -6.41
C PRO A 40 2.83 -12.87 -6.12
N ILE A 41 2.34 -12.58 -4.91
CA ILE A 41 0.95 -12.79 -4.54
C ILE A 41 0.04 -11.86 -5.36
N THR A 42 -1.04 -12.40 -5.89
CA THR A 42 -2.01 -11.66 -6.71
C THR A 42 -3.32 -11.38 -5.96
N GLY A 43 -4.16 -10.49 -6.50
CA GLY A 43 -5.46 -10.16 -5.90
C GLY A 43 -5.40 -9.23 -4.67
N VAL A 44 -4.22 -8.69 -4.37
CA VAL A 44 -3.99 -7.63 -3.38
C VAL A 44 -3.68 -6.32 -4.11
N THR A 45 -3.99 -5.20 -3.46
CA THR A 45 -3.85 -3.83 -3.95
C THR A 45 -3.26 -2.99 -2.83
N ARG A 46 -2.11 -2.37 -3.10
CA ARG A 46 -1.36 -1.56 -2.11
C ARG A 46 -1.21 -2.27 -0.75
N PRO A 47 -0.62 -3.50 -0.73
CA PRO A 47 -0.37 -4.21 0.52
C PRO A 47 0.68 -3.46 1.36
N ILE A 48 0.47 -3.42 2.66
CA ILE A 48 1.31 -2.66 3.61
C ILE A 48 1.69 -3.48 4.84
N ALA A 49 0.85 -4.43 5.25
CA ALA A 49 1.14 -5.31 6.38
C ALA A 49 0.70 -6.73 6.06
N PHE A 50 1.37 -7.72 6.65
CA PHE A 50 0.97 -9.11 6.53
C PHE A 50 1.44 -9.93 7.73
N ASP A 51 0.78 -11.05 7.97
CA ASP A 51 1.22 -12.06 8.93
C ASP A 51 0.64 -13.43 8.57
N TRP A 52 1.33 -14.50 8.98
CA TRP A 52 0.94 -15.88 8.71
C TRP A 52 0.15 -16.46 9.87
N THR A 53 -0.99 -17.07 9.58
CA THR A 53 -1.71 -17.86 10.57
C THR A 53 -1.07 -19.25 10.73
N PRO A 54 -1.17 -19.90 11.91
CA PRO A 54 -0.62 -21.25 12.12
C PRO A 54 -1.20 -22.34 11.22
N ASP A 55 -2.37 -22.11 10.63
CA ASP A 55 -2.99 -23.02 9.64
C ASP A 55 -2.49 -22.78 8.20
N GLY A 56 -1.51 -21.90 8.01
CA GLY A 56 -0.79 -21.70 6.74
C GLY A 56 -1.42 -20.67 5.80
N ARG A 57 -2.42 -19.90 6.25
CA ARG A 57 -2.95 -18.78 5.47
C ARG A 57 -2.09 -17.54 5.68
N LEU A 58 -1.97 -16.72 4.63
CA LEU A 58 -1.38 -15.40 4.74
C LEU A 58 -2.50 -14.37 4.82
N LEU A 59 -2.48 -13.54 5.86
CA LEU A 59 -3.34 -12.36 5.96
C LEU A 59 -2.59 -11.14 5.47
N VAL A 60 -3.18 -10.37 4.56
CA VAL A 60 -2.59 -9.15 3.99
C VAL A 60 -3.49 -7.96 4.27
N GLY A 61 -2.99 -6.99 5.01
CA GLY A 61 -3.58 -5.68 5.19
C GLY A 61 -3.25 -4.75 4.02
N GLN A 62 -4.29 -4.13 3.47
CA GLN A 62 -4.19 -3.12 2.41
C GLN A 62 -4.51 -1.74 2.97
N ASP A 63 -3.84 -0.70 2.48
CA ASP A 63 -3.99 0.65 3.03
C ASP A 63 -5.41 1.24 2.91
N ASN A 64 -6.24 0.69 2.03
CA ASN A 64 -7.66 1.01 1.92
C ASN A 64 -8.53 0.47 3.07
N GLY A 65 -7.93 -0.21 4.06
CA GLY A 65 -8.61 -0.72 5.25
C GLY A 65 -9.09 -2.17 5.14
N GLN A 66 -8.79 -2.87 4.04
CA GLN A 66 -9.18 -4.25 3.84
C GLN A 66 -8.12 -5.24 4.33
N LEU A 67 -8.56 -6.26 5.07
CA LEU A 67 -7.79 -7.45 5.40
C LEU A 67 -8.15 -8.57 4.42
N ARG A 68 -7.16 -9.08 3.69
CA ARG A 68 -7.31 -10.13 2.68
C ARG A 68 -6.76 -11.44 3.20
N VAL A 69 -7.42 -12.54 2.87
CA VAL A 69 -6.90 -13.90 3.06
C VAL A 69 -6.33 -14.34 1.72
N VAL A 70 -5.08 -14.79 1.72
CA VAL A 70 -4.40 -15.34 0.55
C VAL A 70 -4.38 -16.86 0.67
N LYS A 71 -4.75 -17.52 -0.43
CA LYS A 71 -4.73 -18.98 -0.57
C LYS A 71 -4.21 -19.30 -1.97
N ASN A 72 -3.21 -20.19 -2.06
CA ASN A 72 -2.56 -20.54 -3.34
C ASN A 72 -2.10 -19.29 -4.10
N ASP A 73 -1.34 -18.42 -3.41
CA ASP A 73 -0.74 -17.19 -3.96
C ASP A 73 -1.73 -16.16 -4.54
N THR A 74 -3.03 -16.31 -4.25
CA THR A 74 -4.09 -15.41 -4.70
C THR A 74 -4.98 -15.02 -3.53
N ALA A 75 -5.27 -13.73 -3.38
CA ALA A 75 -6.25 -13.27 -2.41
C ALA A 75 -7.68 -13.71 -2.78
N LEU A 76 -8.43 -14.21 -1.80
CA LEU A 76 -9.86 -14.53 -1.96
C LEU A 76 -10.65 -13.28 -2.38
N SER A 77 -11.68 -13.42 -3.21
CA SER A 77 -12.46 -12.27 -3.72
C SER A 77 -13.07 -11.41 -2.61
N THR A 78 -13.62 -12.04 -1.56
CA THR A 78 -14.19 -11.37 -0.40
C THR A 78 -13.10 -11.08 0.65
N PRO A 79 -12.94 -9.82 1.12
CA PRO A 79 -12.03 -9.54 2.23
C PRO A 79 -12.54 -10.16 3.53
N ALA A 80 -11.64 -10.62 4.39
CA ALA A 80 -11.99 -11.11 5.73
C ALA A 80 -12.56 -9.98 6.61
N LEU A 81 -12.08 -8.76 6.40
CA LEU A 81 -12.57 -7.57 7.10
C LEU A 81 -12.39 -6.34 6.22
N SER A 82 -13.33 -5.40 6.30
CA SER A 82 -13.18 -4.05 5.75
C SER A 82 -13.38 -3.03 6.87
N LEU A 83 -12.35 -2.23 7.14
CA LEU A 83 -12.41 -1.11 8.07
C LEU A 83 -12.53 0.20 7.28
N ALA A 84 -13.42 1.08 7.71
CA ALA A 84 -13.33 2.47 7.30
C ALA A 84 -12.09 3.08 7.97
N VAL A 85 -11.15 3.59 7.17
CA VAL A 85 -9.88 4.16 7.61
C VAL A 85 -9.62 5.50 6.91
N SER A 86 -8.73 6.33 7.45
CA SER A 86 -8.15 7.44 6.68
C SER A 86 -7.04 6.89 5.79
N THR A 87 -6.96 7.32 4.52
CA THR A 87 -6.06 6.76 3.50
C THR A 87 -5.08 7.79 2.92
N GLU A 88 -5.02 8.99 3.50
CA GLU A 88 -4.13 10.05 3.04
C GLU A 88 -2.69 9.79 3.50
N SER A 89 -1.71 9.91 2.58
CA SER A 89 -0.29 9.71 2.85
C SER A 89 -0.01 8.31 3.42
N GLU A 90 0.65 8.20 4.58
CA GLU A 90 1.04 6.94 5.24
C GLU A 90 -0.09 6.31 6.08
N ARG A 91 -1.33 6.78 5.93
CA ARG A 91 -2.49 6.31 6.71
C ARG A 91 -3.17 5.12 6.01
N GLY A 92 -3.81 4.27 6.80
CA GLY A 92 -4.54 3.11 6.30
C GLY A 92 -4.65 2.01 7.33
N LEU A 93 -4.75 0.75 6.89
CA LEU A 93 -4.48 -0.42 7.71
C LEU A 93 -2.98 -0.74 7.66
N LEU A 94 -2.28 -0.43 8.74
CA LEU A 94 -0.82 -0.32 8.78
C LEU A 94 -0.12 -1.51 9.46
N GLY A 95 -0.87 -2.39 10.12
CA GLY A 95 -0.30 -3.54 10.82
C GLY A 95 -1.29 -4.67 11.02
N VAL A 96 -0.76 -5.90 10.97
CA VAL A 96 -1.47 -7.17 11.21
C VAL A 96 -0.60 -7.99 12.15
N ALA A 97 -1.19 -8.54 13.20
CA ALA A 97 -0.53 -9.52 14.07
C ALA A 97 -1.52 -10.63 14.44
N ILE A 98 -1.08 -11.87 14.34
CA ILE A 98 -1.86 -13.05 14.73
C ILE A 98 -1.60 -13.38 16.21
N ASP A 99 -2.65 -13.76 16.94
CA ASP A 99 -2.50 -14.23 18.32
C ASP A 99 -1.61 -15.49 18.38
N PRO A 100 -0.59 -15.56 19.25
CA PRO A 100 0.26 -16.74 19.36
C PRO A 100 -0.49 -18.03 19.70
N GLN A 101 -1.70 -17.94 20.26
CA GLN A 101 -2.58 -19.07 20.55
C GLN A 101 -3.75 -19.16 19.56
N PHE A 102 -3.53 -18.76 18.30
CA PHE A 102 -4.57 -18.58 17.27
C PHE A 102 -5.60 -19.71 17.18
N THR A 103 -5.15 -20.97 17.27
CA THR A 103 -6.02 -22.16 17.21
C THR A 103 -7.14 -22.13 18.26
N ASN A 104 -6.87 -21.61 19.46
CA ASN A 104 -7.83 -21.51 20.55
C ASN A 104 -8.34 -20.07 20.75
N ARG A 105 -7.66 -19.10 20.17
CA ARG A 105 -7.92 -17.66 20.26
C ARG A 105 -7.78 -17.10 18.86
N PRO A 106 -8.78 -17.27 17.96
CA PRO A 106 -8.66 -16.88 16.55
C PRO A 106 -8.72 -15.35 16.42
N TYR A 107 -7.80 -14.67 17.10
CA TYR A 107 -7.73 -13.25 17.25
C TYR A 107 -6.67 -12.71 16.31
N VAL A 108 -7.04 -11.60 15.66
CA VAL A 108 -6.17 -10.81 14.82
C VAL A 108 -6.16 -9.39 15.37
N TYR A 109 -4.97 -8.83 15.52
CA TYR A 109 -4.78 -7.46 16.00
C TYR A 109 -4.41 -6.59 14.81
N LEU A 110 -5.17 -5.51 14.61
CA LEU A 110 -4.98 -4.60 13.49
C LEU A 110 -4.60 -3.22 13.99
N TYR A 111 -3.54 -2.66 13.41
CA TYR A 111 -3.10 -1.28 13.62
C TYR A 111 -3.53 -0.43 12.42
N TYR A 112 -4.32 0.62 12.63
CA TYR A 112 -4.88 1.41 11.55
C TYR A 112 -5.16 2.85 11.94
N THR A 113 -5.21 3.74 10.96
CA THR A 113 -5.59 5.15 11.17
C THR A 113 -7.11 5.31 11.01
N THR A 114 -7.78 5.72 12.08
CA THR A 114 -9.21 6.05 12.05
C THR A 114 -9.46 7.31 11.21
N GLY A 115 -10.55 7.34 10.46
CA GLY A 115 -10.99 8.49 9.67
C GLY A 115 -12.52 8.63 9.68
N PRO A 116 -13.07 9.61 8.93
CA PRO A 116 -14.50 9.69 8.68
C PRO A 116 -15.07 8.34 8.25
N GLY A 117 -16.14 7.89 8.91
CA GLY A 117 -16.74 6.56 8.69
C GLY A 117 -16.23 5.44 9.62
N SER A 118 -15.13 5.63 10.37
CA SER A 118 -14.69 4.65 11.37
C SER A 118 -15.59 4.66 12.63
N ARG A 119 -15.74 3.50 13.27
CA ARG A 119 -16.42 3.37 14.57
C ARG A 119 -15.75 4.25 15.64
N ASN A 120 -16.53 5.05 16.36
CA ASN A 120 -16.06 5.98 17.40
C ASN A 120 -15.05 7.03 16.88
N TYR A 121 -15.23 7.52 15.65
CA TYR A 121 -14.43 8.63 15.15
C TYR A 121 -14.94 9.97 15.69
N SER A 122 -14.06 10.75 16.31
CA SER A 122 -14.29 12.17 16.59
C SER A 122 -12.99 12.97 16.41
N GLY A 123 -13.05 14.05 15.64
CA GLY A 123 -11.93 14.97 15.44
C GLY A 123 -11.00 14.58 14.29
N ALA A 124 -9.69 14.78 14.48
CA ALA A 124 -8.65 14.45 13.52
C ALA A 124 -8.36 12.93 13.45
N PRO A 125 -7.73 12.43 12.37
CA PRO A 125 -7.30 11.04 12.28
C PRO A 125 -6.41 10.63 13.46
N LYS A 126 -6.60 9.41 13.96
CA LYS A 126 -5.85 8.83 15.09
C LYS A 126 -5.47 7.41 14.75
N ASN A 127 -4.31 6.99 15.21
CA ASN A 127 -3.94 5.58 15.10
C ASN A 127 -4.60 4.76 16.21
N ARG A 128 -5.00 3.54 15.87
CA ARG A 128 -5.72 2.63 16.75
C ARG A 128 -5.22 1.21 16.57
N ILE A 129 -5.15 0.49 17.68
CA ILE A 129 -4.99 -0.97 17.69
C ILE A 129 -6.31 -1.56 18.18
N SER A 130 -6.86 -2.51 17.43
CA SER A 130 -8.08 -3.23 17.79
C SER A 130 -7.88 -4.72 17.58
N ARG A 131 -8.51 -5.53 18.45
CA ARG A 131 -8.60 -6.98 18.29
C ARG A 131 -9.89 -7.35 17.57
N PHE A 132 -9.81 -8.25 16.61
CA PHE A 132 -10.92 -8.87 15.90
C PHE A 132 -10.85 -10.38 16.06
N THR A 133 -11.97 -11.07 15.81
CA THR A 133 -12.00 -12.52 15.67
C THR A 133 -12.06 -12.85 14.19
N LEU A 134 -11.21 -13.77 13.72
CA LEU A 134 -11.25 -14.28 12.35
C LEU A 134 -12.06 -15.58 12.33
N ASP A 135 -13.26 -15.51 11.78
CA ASP A 135 -14.13 -16.68 11.60
C ASP A 135 -13.91 -17.27 10.20
N GLY A 136 -13.55 -18.56 10.12
CA GLY A 136 -13.38 -19.30 8.86
C GLY A 136 -12.12 -18.90 8.10
#